data_AF-A0A843RIR0-F1
#
_entry.id   AF-A0A843RIR0-F1
#
_cell.length_a   1.000
_cell.length_b   1.000
_cell.length_c   1.000
_cell.angle_alpha   90.00
_cell.angle_beta   90.00
_cell.angle_gamma   90.00
#
_symmetry.space_group_name_H-M   'P 1'
#
loop_
_entity.id
_entity.type
_entity.pdbx_description
1 polymer ?
#
loop_
_entity_poly.entity_id
_entity_poly.type
_entity_poly.pdbx_seq_one_letter_code
_entity_poly.pdbx_strand_id
1 'polypeptide(L)'
;MAAEKSVFDLDAYRREEDEAVREAARASIWWEQEWLRFPTVSKDDDGAWRYWSVPADSGVYQDDWPLGERLARETVAQMRRFPEGSTVLRRILREMDPESAVGQGFLTAVEDILCQSGPALQPL
;
A
#
# COMPACT_ATOMS: atom_id res chain seq x y z
N MET A 1 33.54 -10.36 -46.85
CA MET A 1 32.44 -10.41 -45.85
C MET A 1 31.99 -8.98 -45.63
N ALA A 2 30.85 -8.60 -46.20
CA ALA A 2 30.30 -7.26 -46.06
C ALA A 2 29.52 -7.20 -44.74
N ALA A 3 29.89 -6.26 -43.87
CA ALA A 3 29.17 -6.00 -42.64
C ALA A 3 27.75 -5.53 -42.99
N GLU A 4 26.75 -6.32 -42.63
CA GLU A 4 25.35 -5.92 -42.69
C GLU A 4 25.18 -4.65 -41.86
N LYS A 5 24.90 -3.54 -42.54
CA LYS A 5 24.52 -2.29 -41.92
C LYS A 5 23.11 -2.50 -41.37
N SER A 6 23.00 -2.79 -40.07
CA SER A 6 21.73 -2.80 -39.34
C SER A 6 21.07 -1.43 -39.54
N VAL A 7 20.02 -1.39 -40.35
CA VAL A 7 19.18 -0.21 -40.52
C VAL A 7 18.33 -0.13 -39.27
N PHE A 8 18.61 0.86 -38.42
CA PHE A 8 17.80 1.14 -37.25
C PHE A 8 16.39 1.53 -37.70
N ASP A 9 15.41 0.65 -37.45
CA ASP A 9 14.01 0.90 -37.76
C ASP A 9 13.41 1.84 -36.71
N LEU A 10 13.44 3.14 -37.04
CA LEU A 10 12.89 4.21 -36.21
C LEU A 10 11.41 4.04 -35.90
N ASP A 11 10.64 3.40 -36.80
CA ASP A 11 9.20 3.20 -36.62
C ASP A 11 8.90 1.98 -35.75
N ALA A 12 9.76 0.96 -35.77
CA ALA A 12 9.73 -0.11 -34.77
C ALA A 12 10.07 0.42 -33.37
N TYR A 13 11.13 1.22 -33.25
CA TYR A 13 11.54 1.83 -31.97
C TYR A 13 10.45 2.72 -31.36
N ARG A 14 9.80 3.57 -32.17
CA ARG A 14 8.68 4.41 -31.71
C ARG A 14 7.47 3.60 -31.25
N ARG A 15 7.13 2.51 -31.94
CA ARG A 15 6.03 1.63 -31.55
C ARG A 15 6.31 0.93 -30.22
N GLU A 16 7.54 0.48 -30.01
CA GLU A 16 7.98 -0.09 -28.73
C GLU A 16 7.91 0.94 -27.60
N GLU A 17 8.33 2.19 -27.85
CA GLU A 17 8.23 3.29 -26.89
C GLU A 17 6.75 3.58 -26.52
N ASP A 18 5.87 3.72 -27.50
CA ASP A 18 4.44 3.95 -27.28
C ASP A 18 3.76 2.79 -26.54
N GLU A 19 4.20 1.56 -26.75
CA GLU A 19 3.73 0.38 -26.02
C GLU A 19 4.23 0.37 -24.57
N ALA A 20 5.52 0.66 -24.35
CA ALA A 20 6.10 0.79 -23.02
C ALA A 20 5.43 1.89 -22.19
N VAL A 21 5.10 3.04 -22.80
CA VAL A 21 4.36 4.12 -22.13
C VAL A 21 2.95 3.68 -21.73
N ARG A 22 2.25 2.96 -22.62
CA ARG A 22 0.91 2.41 -22.32
C ARG A 22 0.96 1.38 -21.20
N GLU A 23 1.98 0.53 -21.18
CA GLU A 23 2.20 -0.44 -20.10
C GLU A 23 2.50 0.25 -18.77
N ALA A 24 3.38 1.25 -18.77
CA ALA A 24 3.68 2.04 -17.58
C ALA A 24 2.43 2.76 -17.04
N ALA A 25 1.57 3.29 -17.91
CA ALA A 25 0.30 3.90 -17.51
C ALA A 25 -0.66 2.87 -16.87
N ARG A 26 -0.80 1.69 -17.48
CA ARG A 26 -1.61 0.59 -16.91
C ARG A 26 -1.09 0.13 -15.56
N ALA A 27 0.23 -0.02 -15.43
CA ALA A 27 0.87 -0.34 -14.17
C ALA A 27 0.57 0.75 -13.14
N SER A 28 0.83 2.03 -13.45
CA SER A 28 0.57 3.15 -12.54
C SER A 28 -0.88 3.18 -12.03
N ILE A 29 -1.86 2.94 -12.91
CA ILE A 29 -3.27 2.88 -12.52
C ILE A 29 -3.52 1.69 -11.57
N TRP A 30 -2.99 0.51 -11.89
CA TRP A 30 -3.13 -0.66 -11.03
C TRP A 30 -2.56 -0.42 -9.62
N TRP A 31 -1.37 0.18 -9.54
CA TRP A 31 -0.73 0.53 -8.27
C TRP A 31 -1.57 1.52 -7.43
N GLU A 32 -2.10 2.56 -8.07
CA GLU A 32 -3.00 3.51 -7.42
C GLU A 32 -4.25 2.81 -6.85
N GLN A 33 -4.84 1.89 -7.61
CA GLN A 33 -5.99 1.12 -7.15
C GLN A 33 -5.64 0.19 -5.99
N GLU A 34 -4.47 -0.45 -5.98
CA GLU A 34 -4.05 -1.30 -4.86
C GLU A 34 -3.76 -0.49 -3.58
N TRP A 35 -3.24 0.73 -3.69
CA TRP A 35 -3.07 1.62 -2.54
C TRP A 35 -4.39 2.11 -1.97
N LEU A 36 -5.36 2.45 -2.82
CA LEU A 36 -6.71 2.88 -2.38
C LEU A 36 -7.54 1.76 -1.75
N ARG A 37 -7.10 0.51 -1.81
CA ARG A 37 -7.74 -0.62 -1.10
C ARG A 37 -7.35 -0.71 0.37
N PHE A 38 -6.33 0.03 0.81
CA PHE A 38 -6.04 0.15 2.23
C PHE A 38 -7.07 1.08 2.87
N PRO A 39 -7.76 0.68 3.96
CA PRO A 39 -8.84 1.47 4.52
C PRO A 39 -8.34 2.76 5.19
N THR A 40 -7.04 2.86 5.48
CA THR A 40 -6.39 4.05 6.05
C THR A 40 -5.83 4.99 4.98
N VAL A 41 -5.87 4.61 3.69
CA VAL A 41 -5.25 5.38 2.61
C VAL A 41 -6.33 6.10 1.80
N SER A 42 -6.12 7.38 1.54
CA SER A 42 -6.93 8.20 0.65
C SER A 42 -6.05 9.02 -0.28
N LYS A 43 -6.68 9.58 -1.32
CA LYS A 43 -6.07 10.55 -2.22
C LYS A 43 -6.96 11.79 -2.21
N ASP A 44 -6.36 12.93 -1.89
CA ASP A 44 -7.05 14.21 -1.79
C ASP A 44 -7.33 14.79 -3.20
N ASP A 45 -8.18 15.82 -3.29
CA ASP A 45 -8.60 16.42 -4.56
C ASP A 45 -7.46 17.06 -5.36
N ASP A 46 -6.37 17.44 -4.68
CA ASP A 46 -5.13 17.96 -5.28
C ASP A 46 -4.19 16.83 -5.78
N GLY A 47 -4.60 15.58 -5.60
CA GLY A 47 -3.83 14.38 -5.95
C GLY A 47 -2.81 13.95 -4.90
N ALA A 48 -2.76 14.62 -3.74
CA ALA A 48 -1.87 14.23 -2.64
C ALA A 48 -2.34 12.91 -2.00
N TRP A 49 -1.37 12.04 -1.70
CA TRP A 49 -1.63 10.81 -0.97
C TRP A 49 -1.65 11.08 0.53
N ARG A 50 -2.67 10.57 1.21
CA ARG A 50 -2.71 10.47 2.66
C ARG A 50 -2.75 8.99 3.04
N TYR A 51 -1.69 8.49 3.65
CA TYR A 51 -1.56 7.09 4.02
C TYR A 51 -2.20 6.79 5.38
N TRP A 52 -2.44 7.82 6.19
CA TRP A 52 -3.24 7.75 7.41
C TRP A 52 -4.39 8.77 7.38
N SER A 53 -5.56 8.33 6.93
CA SER A 53 -6.78 9.14 6.79
C SER A 53 -7.74 9.03 7.98
N VAL A 54 -7.33 8.36 9.06
CA VAL A 54 -8.17 8.16 10.25
C VAL A 54 -7.99 9.33 11.23
N PRO A 55 -9.05 10.10 11.54
CA PRO A 55 -8.97 11.21 12.48
C PRO A 55 -8.63 10.74 13.90
N ALA A 56 -7.83 11.55 14.61
CA ALA A 56 -7.44 11.26 16.00
C ALA A 56 -8.64 11.29 16.97
N ASP A 57 -9.68 12.05 16.64
CA ASP A 57 -10.93 12.22 17.38
C ASP A 57 -12.06 11.30 16.88
N SER A 58 -11.76 10.33 16.01
CA SER A 58 -12.75 9.42 15.42
C SER A 58 -13.44 8.48 16.42
N GLY A 59 -12.89 8.31 17.62
CA GLY A 59 -13.40 7.36 18.60
C GLY A 59 -13.24 5.89 18.20
N VAL A 60 -12.59 5.56 17.07
CA VAL A 60 -12.59 4.21 16.50
C VAL A 60 -11.90 3.14 17.36
N TYR A 61 -11.07 3.54 18.32
CA TYR A 61 -10.49 2.63 19.34
C TYR A 61 -10.87 3.02 20.78
N GLN A 62 -11.71 4.05 20.95
CA GLN A 62 -12.18 4.50 22.27
C GLN A 62 -13.63 4.10 22.49
N ASP A 63 -14.47 4.31 21.48
CA ASP A 63 -15.92 4.14 21.53
C ASP A 63 -16.40 2.93 20.70
N ASP A 64 -15.72 2.60 19.59
CA ASP A 64 -16.09 1.51 18.68
C ASP A 64 -14.93 0.56 18.37
N TRP A 65 -14.48 -0.16 19.40
CA TRP A 65 -13.40 -1.14 19.30
C TRP A 65 -13.57 -2.15 18.14
N PRO A 66 -14.76 -2.73 17.88
CA PRO A 66 -14.96 -3.62 16.72
C PRO A 66 -14.64 -2.97 15.37
N LEU A 67 -14.98 -1.69 15.18
CA LEU A 67 -14.63 -0.96 13.96
C LEU A 67 -13.11 -0.76 13.86
N GLY A 68 -12.45 -0.45 14.97
CA GLY A 68 -10.99 -0.38 15.04
C GLY A 68 -10.31 -1.71 14.69
N GLU A 69 -10.76 -2.83 15.25
CA GLU A 69 -10.20 -4.14 14.88
C GLU A 69 -10.38 -4.45 13.40
N ARG A 70 -11.54 -4.11 12.84
CA ARG A 70 -11.83 -4.30 11.42
C ARG A 70 -10.85 -3.50 10.54
N LEU A 71 -10.59 -2.24 10.89
CA LEU A 71 -9.61 -1.38 10.21
C LEU A 71 -8.22 -2.05 10.16
N ALA A 72 -7.74 -2.56 11.29
CA ALA A 72 -6.45 -3.25 11.38
C ALA A 72 -6.42 -4.55 10.56
N ARG A 73 -7.48 -5.37 10.66
CA ARG A 73 -7.62 -6.63 9.91
C ARG A 73 -7.61 -6.42 8.41
N GLU A 74 -8.39 -5.46 7.91
CA GLU A 74 -8.45 -5.14 6.48
C GLU A 74 -7.12 -4.58 5.97
N THR A 75 -6.45 -3.75 6.78
CA THR A 75 -5.09 -3.25 6.47
C THR A 75 -4.07 -4.39 6.36
N VAL A 76 -4.04 -5.31 7.32
CA VAL A 76 -3.12 -6.46 7.27
C VAL A 76 -3.46 -7.40 6.11
N ALA A 77 -4.75 -7.63 5.84
CA ALA A 77 -5.18 -8.46 4.71
C ALA A 77 -4.70 -7.89 3.37
N GLN A 78 -4.83 -6.58 3.16
CA GLN A 78 -4.33 -5.94 1.94
C GLN A 78 -2.80 -5.92 1.91
N MET A 79 -2.13 -5.69 3.05
CA MET A 79 -0.67 -5.76 3.15
C MET A 79 -0.11 -7.12 2.71
N ARG A 80 -0.79 -8.23 3.04
CA ARG A 80 -0.39 -9.59 2.65
C ARG A 80 -0.63 -9.91 1.17
N ARG A 81 -1.61 -9.25 0.55
CA ARG A 81 -1.99 -9.48 -0.85
C ARG A 81 -1.19 -8.65 -1.84
N PHE A 82 -0.84 -7.43 -1.45
CA PHE A 82 -0.15 -6.47 -2.29
C PHE A 82 1.39 -6.61 -2.14
N PRO A 83 2.16 -6.81 -3.23
CA PRO A 83 3.60 -7.08 -3.13
C PRO A 83 4.38 -6.00 -2.35
N GLU A 84 3.94 -4.74 -2.45
CA GLU A 84 4.54 -3.59 -1.76
C GLU A 84 3.73 -3.12 -0.56
N GLY A 85 2.88 -3.98 -0.01
CA GLY A 85 2.06 -3.69 1.17
C GLY A 85 2.89 -3.23 2.36
N SER A 86 4.08 -3.80 2.56
CA SER A 86 5.00 -3.38 3.63
C SER A 86 5.46 -1.92 3.48
N THR A 87 5.55 -1.40 2.25
CA THR A 87 5.87 0.01 2.00
C THR A 87 4.72 0.92 2.42
N VAL A 88 3.47 0.50 2.18
CA VAL A 88 2.29 1.24 2.60
C VAL A 88 2.21 1.32 4.12
N LEU A 89 2.45 0.20 4.83
CA LEU A 89 2.51 0.21 6.30
C LEU A 89 3.58 1.18 6.81
N ARG A 90 4.78 1.20 6.25
CA ARG A 90 5.82 2.17 6.66
C ARG A 90 5.39 3.62 6.46
N ARG A 91 4.56 3.92 5.46
CA ARG A 91 4.04 5.27 5.22
C ARG A 91 2.93 5.62 6.21
N ILE A 92 2.00 4.69 6.47
CA ILE A 92 1.01 4.80 7.55
C ILE A 92 1.71 5.18 8.86
N LEU A 93 2.74 4.43 9.24
CA LEU A 93 3.51 4.66 10.48
C LEU A 93 4.23 6.02 10.54
N ARG A 94 4.51 6.65 9.40
CA ARG A 94 5.17 7.97 9.35
C ARG A 94 4.19 9.12 9.47
N GLU A 95 2.96 8.95 9.00
CA GLU A 95 1.93 9.99 9.03
C GLU A 95 1.06 9.94 10.27
N MET A 96 0.89 8.75 10.83
CA MET A 96 0.14 8.54 12.06
C MET A 96 0.86 9.19 13.23
N ASP A 97 0.11 9.93 14.05
CA ASP A 97 0.60 10.43 15.34
C ASP A 97 0.70 9.25 16.33
N PRO A 98 1.92 8.87 16.76
CA PRO A 98 2.10 7.76 17.68
C PRO A 98 1.58 8.07 19.09
N GLU A 99 1.38 9.34 19.47
CA GLU A 99 0.84 9.68 20.80
C GLU A 99 -0.70 9.64 20.82
N SER A 100 -1.33 9.53 19.65
CA SER A 100 -2.79 9.44 19.55
C SER A 100 -3.30 8.07 20.04
N ALA A 101 -4.39 8.08 20.82
CA ALA A 101 -5.03 6.85 21.29
C ALA A 101 -5.53 5.97 20.14
N VAL A 102 -6.00 6.59 19.06
CA VAL A 102 -6.43 5.91 17.83
C VAL A 102 -5.24 5.24 17.13
N GLY A 103 -4.09 5.93 17.03
CA GLY A 103 -2.88 5.36 16.45
C GLY A 103 -2.32 4.20 17.29
N GLN A 104 -2.29 4.35 18.62
CA GLN A 104 -1.88 3.27 19.53
C GLN A 104 -2.81 2.05 19.44
N GLY A 105 -4.13 2.27 19.41
CA GLY A 105 -5.11 1.18 19.24
C GLY A 105 -4.91 0.42 17.92
N PHE A 106 -4.66 1.15 16.83
CA PHE A 106 -4.35 0.55 15.53
C PHE A 106 -3.07 -0.27 15.55
N LEU A 107 -1.99 0.26 16.12
CA LEU A 107 -0.71 -0.43 16.23
C LEU A 107 -0.83 -1.74 17.01
N THR A 108 -1.47 -1.70 18.17
CA THR A 108 -1.71 -2.89 19.00
C THR A 108 -2.49 -3.94 18.23
N ALA A 109 -3.57 -3.55 17.56
CA ALA A 109 -4.38 -4.49 16.78
C ALA A 109 -3.60 -5.09 15.59
N VAL A 110 -2.78 -4.29 14.91
CA VAL A 110 -1.90 -4.79 13.83
C VAL A 110 -0.85 -5.76 14.37
N GLU A 111 -0.20 -5.42 15.49
CA GLU A 111 0.78 -6.29 16.16
C GLU A 111 0.14 -7.62 16.54
N ASP A 112 -1.02 -7.60 17.20
CA ASP A 112 -1.76 -8.80 17.58
C ASP A 112 -2.01 -9.71 16.37
N ILE A 113 -2.51 -9.15 15.26
CA ILE A 113 -2.80 -9.94 14.05
C ILE A 113 -1.53 -10.55 13.46
N LEU A 114 -0.43 -9.80 13.42
CA LEU A 114 0.82 -10.25 12.83
C LEU A 114 1.55 -11.28 13.69
N CYS A 115 1.57 -11.07 15.02
CA CYS A 115 2.27 -11.91 15.98
C CYS A 115 1.49 -13.18 16.34
N GLN A 116 0.16 -13.14 16.41
CA GLN A 116 -0.66 -14.31 16.70
C GLN A 116 -0.80 -15.26 15.49
N SER A 117 -0.45 -14.80 14.27
CA SER A 117 -0.46 -15.61 13.05
C SER A 117 0.86 -16.34 12.75
N GLY A 118 1.89 -16.22 13.61
CA GLY A 118 3.19 -16.88 13.42
C GLY A 118 3.16 -18.35 13.83
N PRO A 119 4.04 -19.22 13.28
CA PRO A 119 4.19 -20.57 13.81
C PRO A 119 4.56 -20.46 15.29
N ALA A 120 3.79 -21.11 16.17
CA ALA A 120 4.14 -21.23 17.57
C ALA A 120 5.56 -21.82 17.65
N LEU A 121 6.52 -21.02 18.11
CA LEU A 121 7.86 -21.51 18.40
C LEU A 121 7.70 -22.53 19.53
N GLN A 122 7.72 -23.82 19.18
CA GLN A 122 7.80 -24.87 20.17
C GLN A 122 9.14 -24.72 20.90
N PRO A 123 9.16 -24.72 22.25
CA PRO A 123 10.41 -24.67 22.98
C PRO A 123 11.26 -25.90 22.60
N LEU A 124 12.56 -25.64 22.38
CA LEU A 124 13.59 -26.66 22.10
C LEU A 124 13.67 -27.70 23.22
#